data_AF-A0AAV5C0R9-F1
#
_entry.id   AF-A0AAV5C0R9-F1
#
_cell.length_a   1.000
_cell.length_b   1.000
_cell.length_c   1.000
_cell.angle_alpha   90.00
_cell.angle_beta   90.00
_cell.angle_gamma   90.00
#
_symmetry.space_group_name_H-M   'P 1'
#
loop_
_entity.id
_entity.type
_entity.pdbx_description
1 polymer ?
#
loop_
_entity_poly.entity_id
_entity_poly.type
_entity_poly.pdbx_seq_one_letter_code
_entity_poly.pdbx_strand_id
1 'polypeptide(L)'
;MDDSRRKKWVAWAAALAIFVVLMLVTPAIPQDEDYHDFADQRTLFLGIPNTLNVISNIPFFFVGLTGLILCHYKDFFRLSSQGELWSWTLFFVGVTTVAFGSSYYHLYPNDATLVWDRLPMTIAFTSVMAIFIIERVDDRTGTKSLAPLVIAGALSIMYWRQVFPIFKLSFP
;
A
#
# COMPACT_ATOMS: atom_id res chain seq x y z
N MET A 1 26.84 12.32 21.68
CA MET A 1 26.23 11.19 20.93
C MET A 1 27.22 10.05 20.96
N ASP A 2 26.82 8.86 21.40
CA ASP A 2 27.70 7.68 21.43
C ASP A 2 28.24 7.37 20.02
N ASP A 3 29.53 7.04 19.91
CA ASP A 3 30.22 6.88 18.62
C ASP A 3 29.64 5.69 17.83
N SER A 4 29.09 4.69 18.52
CA SER A 4 28.30 3.60 17.91
C SER A 4 27.01 4.10 17.26
N ARG A 5 26.28 5.00 17.94
CA ARG A 5 25.05 5.61 17.41
C ARG A 5 25.35 6.49 16.20
N ARG A 6 26.46 7.25 16.24
CA ARG A 6 26.93 8.07 15.11
C ARG A 6 27.24 7.21 13.88
N LYS A 7 27.97 6.09 14.03
CA LYS A 7 28.28 5.16 12.93
C LYS A 7 27.01 4.59 12.28
N LYS A 8 26.01 4.21 13.09
CA LYS A 8 24.70 3.76 12.59
C LYS A 8 23.99 4.85 11.78
N TRP A 9 23.94 6.09 12.27
CA TRP A 9 23.33 7.20 11.55
C TRP A 9 24.03 7.50 10.22
N VAL A 10 25.36 7.47 10.19
CA VAL A 10 26.13 7.67 8.96
C VAL A 10 25.83 6.54 7.96
N ALA A 11 25.74 5.28 8.42
CA ALA A 11 25.39 4.17 7.55
C ALA A 11 23.97 4.31 6.96
N TRP A 12 22.98 4.69 7.77
CA TRP A 12 21.61 4.94 7.31
C TRP A 12 21.55 6.12 6.33
N ALA A 13 22.26 7.21 6.61
CA ALA A 13 22.32 8.37 5.73
C ALA A 13 22.99 8.02 4.39
N ALA A 14 24.08 7.25 4.41
CA ALA A 14 24.76 6.77 3.21
C ALA A 14 23.86 5.83 2.39
N ALA A 15 23.16 4.90 3.04
CA ALA A 15 22.21 4.01 2.37
C ALA A 15 21.06 4.78 1.71
N LEU A 16 20.49 5.77 2.41
CA LEU A 16 19.46 6.65 1.86
C LEU A 16 19.98 7.47 0.67
N ALA A 17 21.19 8.02 0.77
CA ALA A 17 21.81 8.77 -0.33
C ALA A 17 22.03 7.88 -1.56
N ILE A 18 22.57 6.67 -1.37
CA ILE A 18 22.74 5.69 -2.45
C ILE A 18 21.38 5.36 -3.09
N PHE A 19 20.34 5.11 -2.28
CA PHE A 19 19.01 4.83 -2.78
C PHE A 19 18.43 5.98 -3.61
N VAL A 20 18.59 7.24 -3.16
CA VAL A 20 18.15 8.43 -3.91
C VAL A 20 18.93 8.58 -5.21
N VAL A 21 20.26 8.38 -5.19
CA VAL A 21 21.08 8.41 -6.41
C VAL A 21 20.63 7.33 -7.39
N LEU A 22 20.37 6.11 -6.91
CA LEU A 22 19.86 5.04 -7.75
C LEU A 22 18.51 5.42 -8.36
N MET A 23 17.56 5.96 -7.57
CA MET A 23 16.27 6.43 -8.10
C MET A 23 16.40 7.51 -9.17
N LEU A 24 17.39 8.39 -9.09
CA LEU A 24 17.62 9.45 -10.08
C LEU A 24 18.33 8.94 -11.35
N VAL A 25 19.19 7.94 -11.21
CA VAL A 25 20.00 7.41 -12.33
C VAL A 25 19.27 6.31 -13.09
N THR A 26 18.44 5.50 -12.42
CA THR A 26 17.64 4.48 -13.09
C THR A 26 16.46 5.14 -13.81
N PRO A 27 16.23 4.85 -15.11
CA PRO A 27 15.07 5.36 -15.80
C PRO A 27 13.80 4.88 -15.11
N ALA A 28 12.78 5.75 -15.05
CA ALA A 28 11.47 5.36 -14.56
C ALA A 28 10.96 4.19 -15.40
N ILE A 29 10.58 3.08 -14.75
CA ILE A 29 9.97 1.95 -15.44
C ILE A 29 8.55 2.37 -15.81
N PRO A 30 8.24 2.54 -17.11
CA PRO A 30 6.91 2.94 -17.51
C PRO A 30 5.89 1.86 -17.15
N GLN A 31 4.70 2.28 -16.70
CA GLN A 31 3.54 1.39 -16.65
C GLN A 31 3.14 1.05 -18.09
N ASP A 32 3.15 -0.21 -18.46
CA ASP A 32 2.66 -0.63 -19.78
C ASP A 32 1.13 -0.41 -19.86
N GLU A 33 0.63 0.10 -20.99
CA GLU A 33 -0.82 0.25 -21.23
C GLU A 33 -1.50 -1.13 -21.34
N ASP A 34 -0.78 -2.10 -21.90
CA ASP A 34 -1.22 -3.50 -22.00
C ASP A 34 -1.43 -4.13 -20.60
N TYR A 35 -0.94 -3.48 -19.53
CA TYR A 35 -1.26 -3.90 -18.16
C TYR A 35 -2.77 -3.91 -17.88
N HIS A 36 -3.54 -3.04 -18.52
CA HIS A 36 -4.97 -3.00 -18.33
C HIS A 36 -5.69 -4.22 -18.95
N ASP A 37 -5.07 -4.88 -19.93
CA ASP A 37 -5.63 -6.05 -20.61
C ASP A 37 -5.59 -7.32 -19.75
N PHE A 38 -4.85 -7.32 -18.63
CA PHE A 38 -4.92 -8.39 -17.62
C PHE A 38 -6.28 -8.47 -16.92
N ALA A 39 -7.13 -7.44 -17.03
CA ALA A 39 -8.48 -7.53 -16.52
C ALA A 39 -9.31 -8.54 -17.33
N ASP A 40 -10.20 -9.27 -16.66
CA ASP A 40 -11.17 -10.17 -17.28
C ASP A 40 -11.91 -9.42 -18.39
N GLN A 41 -11.95 -9.98 -19.59
CA GLN A 41 -12.63 -9.36 -20.73
C GLN A 41 -14.09 -9.82 -20.84
N ARG A 42 -14.55 -10.64 -19.90
CA ARG A 42 -15.88 -11.25 -19.94
C ARG A 42 -16.90 -10.41 -19.18
N THR A 43 -18.09 -10.32 -19.77
CA THR A 43 -19.29 -9.75 -19.15
C THR A 43 -20.26 -10.90 -18.84
N LEU A 44 -20.08 -11.55 -17.70
CA LEU A 44 -20.79 -12.81 -17.36
C LEU A 44 -22.07 -12.59 -16.54
N PHE A 45 -22.10 -11.56 -15.68
CA PHE A 45 -23.21 -11.34 -14.74
C PHE A 45 -23.75 -9.92 -14.86
N LEU A 46 -25.08 -9.77 -15.00
CA LEU A 46 -25.82 -8.50 -14.94
C LEU A 46 -25.29 -7.36 -15.83
N GLY A 47 -24.50 -7.66 -16.88
CA GLY A 47 -23.86 -6.65 -17.71
C GLY A 47 -22.65 -5.95 -17.08
N ILE A 48 -22.12 -6.48 -15.97
CA ILE A 48 -20.94 -5.91 -15.29
C ILE A 48 -19.67 -6.23 -16.10
N PRO A 49 -18.92 -5.24 -16.59
CA PRO A 49 -17.65 -5.48 -17.28
C PRO A 49 -16.64 -6.12 -16.32
N ASN A 50 -15.76 -6.96 -16.85
CA ASN A 50 -14.66 -7.58 -16.11
C ASN A 50 -15.15 -8.32 -14.86
N THR A 51 -16.24 -9.07 -15.03
CA THR A 51 -17.10 -9.51 -13.94
C THR A 51 -16.34 -10.28 -12.86
N LEU A 52 -15.45 -11.20 -13.25
CA LEU A 52 -14.74 -12.03 -12.28
C LEU A 52 -13.79 -11.22 -11.41
N ASN A 53 -13.13 -10.20 -11.95
CA ASN A 53 -12.30 -9.30 -11.15
C ASN A 53 -13.14 -8.55 -10.12
N VAL A 54 -14.28 -7.97 -10.52
CA VAL A 54 -15.15 -7.21 -9.63
C VAL A 54 -15.74 -8.10 -8.52
N ILE A 55 -16.26 -9.28 -8.86
CA ILE A 55 -16.86 -10.19 -7.87
C ILE A 55 -15.81 -10.76 -6.92
N SER A 56 -14.60 -11.04 -7.42
CA SER A 56 -13.49 -11.54 -6.57
C SER A 56 -13.05 -10.56 -5.49
N ASN A 57 -13.48 -9.29 -5.56
CA ASN A 57 -13.21 -8.29 -4.54
C ASN A 57 -14.16 -8.32 -3.33
N ILE A 58 -15.32 -8.96 -3.46
CA ILE A 58 -16.34 -9.05 -2.39
C ILE A 58 -15.79 -9.71 -1.11
N PRO A 59 -15.03 -10.82 -1.16
CA PRO A 59 -14.42 -11.41 0.03
C PRO A 59 -13.54 -10.44 0.83
N PHE A 60 -12.79 -9.53 0.17
CA PHE A 60 -11.96 -8.56 0.88
C PHE A 60 -12.79 -7.61 1.74
N PHE A 61 -13.98 -7.20 1.27
CA PHE A 61 -14.88 -6.35 2.06
C PHE A 61 -15.29 -7.05 3.36
N PHE A 62 -15.74 -8.30 3.27
CA PHE A 62 -16.17 -9.05 4.45
C PHE A 62 -15.02 -9.35 5.40
N VAL A 63 -13.88 -9.80 4.89
CA VAL A 63 -12.68 -10.06 5.73
C VAL A 63 -12.19 -8.78 6.40
N GLY A 64 -12.12 -7.68 5.65
CA GLY A 64 -11.72 -6.37 6.17
C GLY A 64 -12.66 -5.87 7.26
N LEU A 65 -13.98 -5.89 7.01
CA LEU A 65 -14.98 -5.42 7.97
C LEU A 65 -15.02 -6.30 9.22
N THR A 66 -15.02 -7.62 9.07
CA THR A 66 -14.97 -8.54 10.21
C THR A 66 -13.70 -8.35 11.03
N GLY A 67 -12.54 -8.24 10.38
CA GLY A 67 -11.28 -7.96 11.08
C GLY A 67 -11.30 -6.64 11.83
N LEU A 68 -11.82 -5.57 11.21
CA LEU A 68 -11.96 -4.26 11.85
C LEU A 68 -12.85 -4.33 13.10
N ILE A 69 -14.00 -5.01 13.03
CA ILE A 69 -14.89 -5.20 14.17
C ILE A 69 -14.19 -5.99 15.27
N LEU A 70 -13.53 -7.10 14.93
CA LEU A 70 -12.86 -7.97 15.89
C LEU A 70 -11.65 -7.30 16.57
N CYS A 71 -10.93 -6.40 15.88
CA CYS A 71 -9.87 -5.59 16.48
C CYS A 71 -10.33 -4.73 17.64
N HIS A 72 -11.57 -4.25 17.60
CA HIS A 72 -12.11 -3.38 18.63
C HIS A 72 -13.05 -4.13 19.61
N TYR A 73 -13.31 -5.42 19.40
CA TYR A 73 -14.26 -6.17 20.21
C TYR A 73 -13.57 -7.03 21.27
N LYS A 74 -13.83 -6.72 22.55
CA LYS A 74 -13.48 -7.54 23.74
C LYS A 74 -12.07 -8.14 23.72
N ASP A 75 -11.08 -7.36 23.29
CA ASP A 75 -9.67 -7.79 23.15
C ASP A 75 -9.51 -9.14 22.42
N PHE A 76 -10.33 -9.40 21.40
CA PHE A 76 -10.39 -10.68 20.69
C PHE A 76 -9.02 -11.12 20.16
N PHE A 77 -8.28 -10.20 19.53
CA PHE A 77 -6.93 -10.44 19.04
C PHE A 77 -5.84 -10.32 20.12
N ARG A 78 -6.21 -10.00 21.37
CA ARG A 78 -5.30 -9.85 22.51
C ARG A 78 -4.12 -8.92 22.20
N LEU A 79 -4.41 -7.80 21.53
CA LEU A 79 -3.41 -6.80 21.17
C LEU A 79 -2.83 -6.18 22.44
N SER A 80 -1.51 -6.21 22.55
CA SER A 80 -0.79 -5.80 23.75
C SER A 80 -0.56 -4.29 23.81
N SER A 81 -0.68 -3.59 22.68
CA SER A 81 -0.37 -2.16 22.60
C SER A 81 -1.31 -1.36 21.72
N GLN A 82 -1.31 -0.04 21.94
CA GLN A 82 -2.02 0.91 21.08
C GLN A 82 -1.42 0.93 19.67
N GLY A 83 -0.11 0.75 19.52
CA GLY A 83 0.54 0.65 18.21
C GLY A 83 0.01 -0.50 17.38
N GLU A 84 -0.12 -1.68 18.00
CA GLU A 84 -0.68 -2.87 17.35
C GLU A 84 -2.12 -2.61 16.93
N LEU A 85 -2.95 -2.06 17.82
CA LEU A 85 -4.34 -1.71 17.51
C LEU A 85 -4.42 -0.79 16.31
N TRP A 86 -3.68 0.32 16.30
CA TRP A 86 -3.74 1.30 15.20
C TRP A 86 -3.27 0.71 13.88
N SER A 87 -2.22 -0.12 13.92
CA SER A 87 -1.67 -0.76 12.74
C SER A 87 -2.62 -1.84 12.18
N TRP A 88 -3.24 -2.65 13.04
CA TRP A 88 -4.26 -3.62 12.62
C TRP A 88 -5.53 -2.93 12.11
N THR A 89 -5.98 -1.85 12.75
CA THR A 89 -7.10 -1.04 12.28
C THR A 89 -6.81 -0.51 10.87
N LEU A 90 -5.63 0.08 10.63
CA LEU A 90 -5.26 0.57 9.30
C LEU A 90 -5.13 -0.56 8.27
N PHE A 91 -4.61 -1.73 8.67
CA PHE A 91 -4.59 -2.91 7.81
C PHE A 91 -5.99 -3.31 7.37
N PHE A 92 -6.94 -3.48 8.30
CA PHE A 92 -8.30 -3.92 7.97
C PHE A 92 -9.11 -2.84 7.25
N VAL A 93 -8.88 -1.55 7.54
CA VAL A 93 -9.41 -0.44 6.73
C VAL A 93 -8.85 -0.51 5.31
N GLY A 94 -7.55 -0.75 5.15
CA GLY A 94 -6.90 -0.98 3.86
C GLY A 94 -7.56 -2.13 3.11
N VAL A 95 -7.68 -3.31 3.71
CA VAL A 95 -8.33 -4.49 3.11
C VAL A 95 -9.79 -4.21 2.72
N THR A 96 -10.55 -3.52 3.58
CA THR A 96 -11.93 -3.13 3.26
C THR A 96 -11.98 -2.19 2.07
N THR A 97 -11.07 -1.22 2.02
CA THR A 97 -11.00 -0.22 0.93
C THR A 97 -10.43 -0.80 -0.37
N VAL A 98 -9.61 -1.87 -0.33
CA VAL A 98 -9.19 -2.64 -1.51
C VAL A 98 -10.41 -3.13 -2.28
N ALA A 99 -11.43 -3.63 -1.59
CA ALA A 99 -12.63 -4.13 -2.26
C ALA A 99 -13.28 -3.06 -3.16
N PHE A 100 -13.32 -1.81 -2.70
CA PHE A 100 -13.87 -0.69 -3.47
C PHE A 100 -12.90 -0.17 -4.53
N GLY A 101 -11.63 0.04 -4.16
CA GLY A 101 -10.60 0.56 -5.07
C GLY A 101 -10.34 -0.35 -6.26
N SER A 102 -10.21 -1.65 -5.99
CA SER A 102 -9.99 -2.66 -7.01
C SER A 102 -11.22 -2.86 -7.91
N SER A 103 -12.42 -2.86 -7.32
CA SER A 103 -13.65 -2.90 -8.11
C SER A 103 -13.79 -1.67 -9.01
N TYR A 104 -13.47 -0.48 -8.51
CA TYR A 104 -13.53 0.75 -9.29
C TYR A 104 -12.53 0.74 -10.45
N TYR A 105 -11.31 0.27 -10.22
CA TYR A 105 -10.31 0.05 -11.27
C TYR A 105 -10.81 -0.94 -12.32
N HIS A 106 -11.33 -2.10 -11.92
CA HIS A 106 -11.77 -3.12 -12.87
C HIS A 106 -13.04 -2.76 -13.64
N LEU A 107 -13.90 -1.89 -13.10
CA LEU A 107 -15.04 -1.34 -13.82
C LEU A 107 -14.61 -0.33 -14.90
N TYR A 108 -13.55 0.45 -14.65
CA TYR A 108 -13.03 1.46 -15.58
C TYR A 108 -11.49 1.44 -15.60
N PRO A 109 -10.85 0.47 -16.26
CA PRO A 109 -9.40 0.31 -16.23
C PRO A 109 -8.68 1.50 -16.85
N ASN A 110 -7.88 2.21 -16.07
CA ASN A 110 -6.93 3.23 -16.53
C ASN A 110 -5.96 3.59 -15.38
N ASP A 111 -4.89 4.32 -15.69
CA ASP A 111 -3.91 4.76 -14.70
C ASP A 111 -4.50 5.55 -13.51
N ALA A 112 -5.54 6.36 -13.74
CA ALA A 112 -6.13 7.18 -12.68
C ALA A 112 -6.93 6.32 -11.69
N THR A 113 -7.64 5.32 -12.20
CA THR A 113 -8.38 4.36 -11.37
C THR A 113 -7.45 3.35 -10.70
N LEU A 114 -6.31 3.03 -11.32
CA LEU A 114 -5.26 2.15 -10.76
C LEU A 114 -4.62 2.72 -9.49
N VAL A 115 -4.56 4.06 -9.35
CA VAL A 115 -4.15 4.71 -8.09
C VAL A 115 -5.03 4.24 -6.92
N TRP A 116 -6.33 4.15 -7.15
CA TRP A 116 -7.32 3.78 -6.13
C TRP A 116 -7.29 2.29 -5.79
N ASP A 117 -6.77 1.44 -6.66
CA ASP A 117 -6.48 0.04 -6.37
C ASP A 117 -5.18 -0.13 -5.55
N ARG A 118 -4.11 0.57 -5.95
CA ARG A 118 -2.79 0.46 -5.30
C ARG A 118 -2.70 1.12 -3.93
N LEU A 119 -3.46 2.21 -3.70
CA LEU A 119 -3.39 2.98 -2.46
C LEU A 119 -3.86 2.17 -1.24
N PRO A 120 -5.06 1.55 -1.24
CA PRO A 120 -5.49 0.67 -0.17
C PRO A 120 -4.53 -0.48 0.11
N MET A 121 -4.01 -1.15 -0.94
CA MET A 121 -3.04 -2.24 -0.79
C MET A 121 -1.75 -1.77 -0.12
N THR A 122 -1.25 -0.59 -0.50
CA THR A 122 -0.01 -0.03 0.05
C THR A 122 -0.18 0.38 1.52
N ILE A 123 -1.33 0.95 1.89
CA ILE A 123 -1.66 1.24 3.29
C ILE A 123 -1.69 -0.05 4.11
N ALA A 124 -2.34 -1.10 3.60
CA ALA A 124 -2.39 -2.40 4.27
C ALA A 124 -0.98 -2.99 4.47
N PHE A 125 -0.16 -2.99 3.42
CA PHE A 125 1.20 -3.52 3.47
C PHE A 125 2.10 -2.75 4.45
N THR A 126 2.10 -1.43 4.38
CA THR A 126 2.89 -0.57 5.28
C THR A 126 2.46 -0.69 6.74
N SER A 127 1.17 -0.95 6.98
CA SER A 127 0.62 -1.20 8.32
C SER A 127 1.08 -2.55 8.87
N VAL A 128 1.12 -3.62 8.06
CA VAL A 128 1.71 -4.93 8.46
C VAL A 128 3.21 -4.80 8.74
N MET A 129 3.94 -4.00 7.95
CA MET A 129 5.35 -3.72 8.24
C MET A 129 5.52 -3.04 9.61
N ALA A 130 4.66 -2.08 9.96
CA ALA A 130 4.67 -1.46 11.28
C ALA A 130 4.40 -2.49 12.39
N ILE A 131 3.45 -3.42 12.20
CA ILE A 131 3.19 -4.53 13.14
C ILE A 131 4.45 -5.36 13.36
N PHE A 132 5.14 -5.76 12.28
CA PHE A 132 6.38 -6.52 12.43
C PHE A 132 7.48 -5.75 13.18
N ILE A 133 7.57 -4.42 13.02
CA ILE A 133 8.53 -3.62 13.79
C ILE A 133 8.11 -3.57 15.27
N ILE A 134 6.82 -3.43 15.57
CA ILE A 134 6.30 -3.46 16.94
C ILE A 134 6.66 -4.79 17.62
N GLU A 135 6.36 -5.92 16.96
CA GLU A 135 6.54 -7.26 17.52
C GLU A 135 8.02 -7.69 17.61
N ARG A 136 8.87 -7.24 16.68
CA ARG A 136 10.26 -7.73 16.56
C ARG A 136 11.32 -6.77 17.08
N VAL A 137 11.02 -5.48 17.22
CA VAL A 137 11.98 -4.45 17.65
C VAL A 137 11.56 -3.90 19.00
N ASP A 138 10.53 -3.04 19.01
CA ASP A 138 9.89 -2.52 20.20
C ASP A 138 8.61 -1.76 19.84
N ASP A 139 7.65 -1.73 20.77
CA ASP A 139 6.36 -1.07 20.60
C ASP A 139 6.46 0.41 20.22
N ARG A 140 7.38 1.14 20.86
CA ARG A 140 7.47 2.59 20.70
C ARG A 140 8.02 2.96 19.32
N THR A 141 9.07 2.29 18.88
CA THR A 141 9.67 2.48 17.55
C THR A 141 8.70 2.03 16.48
N GLY A 142 8.05 0.88 16.66
CA GLY A 142 7.06 0.36 15.73
C GLY A 142 5.86 1.29 15.56
N THR A 143 5.25 1.75 16.65
CA THR A 143 4.15 2.73 16.61
C THR A 143 4.56 4.02 15.88
N LYS A 144 5.76 4.54 16.16
CA LYS A 144 6.28 5.74 15.50
C LYS A 144 6.60 5.52 14.02
N SER A 145 6.88 4.29 13.61
CA SER A 145 7.16 3.95 12.22
C SER A 145 5.90 3.90 11.34
N LEU A 146 4.72 3.73 11.94
CA LEU A 146 3.46 3.62 11.19
C LEU A 146 3.19 4.83 10.29
N ALA A 147 3.22 6.04 10.86
CA ALA A 147 2.98 7.26 10.11
C ALA A 147 3.97 7.48 8.95
N PRO A 148 5.31 7.44 9.15
CA PRO A 148 6.25 7.63 8.04
C PRO A 148 6.15 6.52 6.99
N LEU A 149 5.87 5.26 7.36
CA LEU A 149 5.68 4.18 6.38
C LEU A 149 4.45 4.41 5.51
N VAL A 150 3.30 4.74 6.11
CA VAL A 150 2.06 5.01 5.38
C VAL A 150 2.20 6.25 4.49
N ILE A 151 2.81 7.33 5.00
CA ILE A 151 3.07 8.55 4.23
C ILE A 151 4.00 8.26 3.05
N ALA A 152 5.11 7.53 3.28
CA ALA A 152 6.03 7.16 2.22
C ALA A 152 5.35 6.30 1.15
N GLY A 153 4.48 5.36 1.56
CA GLY A 153 3.67 4.55 0.65
C GLY A 153 2.67 5.37 -0.17
N ALA A 154 1.98 6.34 0.44
CA ALA A 154 1.07 7.23 -0.29
C ALA A 154 1.82 8.13 -1.27
N LEU A 155 2.95 8.72 -0.83
CA LEU A 155 3.80 9.57 -1.67
C LEU A 155 4.41 8.80 -2.84
N SER A 156 4.77 7.52 -2.67
CA SER A 156 5.32 6.72 -3.77
C SER A 156 4.29 6.52 -4.88
N ILE A 157 3.01 6.34 -4.55
CA ILE A 157 1.92 6.24 -5.53
C ILE A 157 1.66 7.60 -6.20
N MET A 158 1.67 8.70 -5.43
CA MET A 158 1.53 10.04 -5.99
C MET A 158 2.67 10.36 -6.96
N TYR A 159 3.90 10.01 -6.58
CA TYR A 159 5.07 10.13 -7.44
C TYR A 159 4.89 9.31 -8.72
N TRP A 160 4.46 8.05 -8.61
CA TRP A 160 4.14 7.21 -9.78
C TRP A 160 3.12 7.89 -10.71
N ARG A 161 2.02 8.42 -10.17
CA ARG A 161 0.97 9.09 -10.97
C ARG A 161 1.45 10.37 -11.66
N GLN A 162 2.33 11.14 -11.04
CA GLN A 162 2.81 12.41 -11.60
C GLN A 162 3.97 12.22 -12.59
N VAL A 163 4.86 11.27 -12.30
CA VAL A 163 6.06 11.03 -13.10
C VAL A 163 5.76 10.25 -14.37
N PHE A 164 4.80 9.32 -14.30
CA PHE A 164 4.47 8.47 -15.45
C PHE A 164 3.99 9.27 -16.69
N PRO A 165 3.11 10.28 -16.58
CA PRO A 165 2.72 11.13 -17.71
C PRO A 165 3.88 11.96 -18.30
N ILE A 166 4.85 12.37 -17.47
CA ILE A 166 5.97 13.24 -17.87
C ILE A 166 6.96 12.47 -18.74
N PHE A 167 7.26 11.22 -18.38
CA PHE A 167 8.16 10.37 -19.17
C PHE A 167 7.52 9.85 -20.46
N LYS A 168 6.20 9.67 -20.50
CA LYS A 168 5.44 9.36 -21.73
C LYS A 168 5.60 10.43 -22.82
N LEU A 169 5.79 11.70 -22.45
CA LEU A 169 6.02 12.81 -23.38
C LEU A 169 7.48 12.92 -23.85
N SER A 170 8.40 12.15 -23.25
CA SER A 170 9.85 12.29 -23.47
C SER A 170 10.44 11.18 -24.35
N PHE A 171 9.65 10.18 -24.75
CA PHE A 171 10.07 9.12 -25.66
C PHE A 171 8.99 8.89 -26.73
N PRO A 172 9.30 9.12 -28.02
CA PRO A 172 8.41 8.80 -29.14
C PRO A 172 8.34 7.29 -29.42
#